data_AF-A0A955L2H7-F1
#
_entry.id   AF-A0A955L2H7-F1
#
_cell.length_a   1.000
_cell.length_b   1.000
_cell.length_c   1.000
_cell.angle_alpha   90.00
_cell.angle_beta   90.00
_cell.angle_gamma   90.00
#
_symmetry.space_group_name_H-M   'P 1'
#
loop_
_entity.id
_entity.type
_entity.pdbx_description
1 polymer ?
#
loop_
_entity_poly.entity_id
_entity_poly.type
_entity_poly.pdbx_seq_one_letter_code
_entity_poly.pdbx_strand_id
1 'polypeptide(L)'
;KITAAIWNKLVADGWGEQGEVNVYVPVPGYYACAAAAGAVIGTPVEQPLTYFALGGIDRLYGSTDMFSEANLNTMAEGGTFILVQDSINGPVYVRHQLSTDVSTIERKELSITKQVDYAAKYMRKTLTKYAGKYNITPNFIKLVTANLNGVGNELVADGKLAAVKVLSVYQDSISPDTVRAEVEITVKYPANYIKIRLVV
;
A
#
# COMPACT_ATOMS: atom_id res chain seq x y z
N LYS A 1 -28.74 -30.73 -4.44
CA LYS A 1 -28.03 -31.17 -5.68
C LYS A 1 -28.76 -30.54 -6.85
N ILE A 2 -28.07 -29.76 -7.69
CA ILE A 2 -28.68 -29.25 -8.92
C ILE A 2 -28.97 -30.46 -9.81
N THR A 3 -30.24 -30.72 -10.08
CA THR A 3 -30.66 -31.80 -10.97
C THR A 3 -30.66 -31.29 -12.41
N ALA A 4 -30.56 -32.19 -13.40
CA ALA A 4 -30.56 -31.82 -14.82
C ALA A 4 -31.79 -30.98 -15.22
N ALA A 5 -32.94 -31.20 -14.57
CA ALA A 5 -34.16 -30.42 -14.81
C ALA A 5 -34.07 -28.96 -14.30
N ILE A 6 -33.39 -28.73 -13.18
CA ILE A 6 -33.14 -27.38 -12.65
C ILE A 6 -32.10 -26.66 -13.51
N TRP A 7 -31.05 -27.37 -13.94
CA TRP A 7 -30.03 -26.85 -14.85
C TRP A 7 -30.62 -26.37 -16.18
N ASN A 8 -31.47 -27.19 -16.82
CA ASN A 8 -32.07 -26.84 -18.11
C ASN A 8 -33.02 -25.63 -18.02
N LYS A 9 -33.67 -25.42 -16.87
CA LYS A 9 -34.48 -24.21 -16.63
C LYS A 9 -33.61 -22.96 -16.47
N LEU A 10 -32.50 -23.05 -15.74
CA LEU A 10 -31.58 -21.93 -15.55
C LEU A 10 -30.95 -21.48 -16.88
N VAL A 11 -30.54 -22.43 -17.72
CA VAL A 11 -30.01 -22.13 -19.08
C VAL A 11 -31.09 -21.49 -19.96
N ALA A 12 -32.34 -21.96 -19.89
CA ALA A 12 -33.46 -21.37 -20.63
C ALA A 12 -33.82 -19.95 -20.17
N ASP A 13 -33.63 -19.64 -18.88
CA ASP A 13 -33.81 -18.31 -18.31
C ASP A 13 -32.60 -17.37 -18.55
N GLY A 14 -31.62 -17.81 -19.35
CA GLY A 14 -30.45 -17.02 -19.76
C GLY A 14 -29.27 -17.06 -18.77
N TRP A 15 -29.28 -17.97 -17.80
CA TRP A 15 -28.19 -18.15 -16.84
C TRP A 15 -27.20 -19.21 -17.34
N GLY A 16 -25.97 -18.80 -17.61
CA GLY A 16 -24.84 -19.70 -17.86
C GLY A 16 -24.68 -20.12 -19.32
N GLU A 17 -23.97 -19.31 -20.12
CA GLU A 17 -23.55 -19.71 -21.48
C GLU A 17 -22.40 -20.74 -21.49
N GLN A 18 -21.78 -21.05 -20.34
CA GLN A 18 -20.59 -21.93 -20.25
C GLN A 18 -20.63 -22.98 -19.13
N GLY A 19 -21.80 -23.40 -18.65
CA GLY A 19 -21.85 -24.50 -17.67
C GLY A 19 -21.61 -24.11 -16.20
N GLU A 20 -21.51 -22.81 -15.90
CA GLU A 20 -21.33 -22.29 -14.55
C GLU A 20 -22.47 -21.34 -14.16
N VAL A 21 -23.02 -21.53 -12.96
CA VAL A 21 -23.99 -20.62 -12.35
C VAL A 21 -23.25 -19.83 -11.28
N ASN A 22 -22.97 -18.57 -11.57
CA ASN A 22 -22.36 -17.64 -10.63
C ASN A 22 -23.44 -17.06 -9.71
N VAL A 23 -23.41 -17.43 -8.43
CA VAL A 23 -24.29 -16.88 -7.40
C VAL A 23 -23.54 -15.79 -6.64
N TYR A 24 -23.95 -14.54 -6.83
CA TYR A 24 -23.41 -13.41 -6.08
C TYR A 24 -24.13 -13.27 -4.75
N VAL A 25 -23.36 -13.19 -3.66
CA VAL A 25 -23.89 -12.90 -2.33
C VAL A 25 -23.43 -11.50 -1.94
N PRO A 26 -24.35 -10.55 -1.64
CA PRO A 26 -23.96 -9.23 -1.19
C PRO A 26 -23.29 -9.35 0.18
N VAL A 27 -22.06 -8.87 0.28
CA VAL A 27 -21.30 -8.80 1.52
C VAL A 27 -21.17 -7.34 1.97
N PRO A 28 -21.15 -7.07 3.29
CA PRO A 28 -20.86 -5.73 3.80
C PRO A 28 -19.50 -5.19 3.34
N GLY A 29 -19.39 -3.86 3.24
CA GLY A 29 -18.19 -3.18 2.73
C GLY A 29 -16.89 -3.45 3.50
N TYR A 30 -16.94 -3.86 4.77
CA TYR A 30 -15.72 -4.18 5.53
C TYR A 30 -14.96 -5.40 5.00
N TYR A 31 -15.60 -6.28 4.21
CA TYR A 31 -14.88 -7.35 3.51
C TYR A 31 -13.96 -6.81 2.40
N ALA A 32 -14.28 -5.63 1.86
CA ALA A 32 -13.39 -4.96 0.91
C ALA A 32 -12.05 -4.54 1.54
N CYS A 33 -12.02 -4.33 2.86
CA CYS A 33 -10.78 -4.09 3.59
C CYS A 33 -9.82 -5.29 3.52
N ALA A 34 -10.34 -6.53 3.49
CA ALA A 34 -9.52 -7.72 3.36
C ALA A 34 -8.90 -7.83 1.95
N ALA A 35 -9.67 -7.52 0.91
CA ALA A 35 -9.16 -7.45 -0.46
C ALA A 35 -8.09 -6.35 -0.61
N ALA A 36 -8.34 -5.16 -0.05
CA ALA A 36 -7.38 -4.07 -0.03
C ALA A 36 -6.09 -4.45 0.72
N ALA A 37 -6.19 -5.08 1.89
CA ALA A 37 -5.03 -5.56 2.64
C ALA A 37 -4.24 -6.62 1.86
N GLY A 38 -4.92 -7.53 1.17
CA GLY A 38 -4.30 -8.50 0.27
C GLY A 38 -3.51 -7.83 -0.85
N ALA A 39 -4.05 -6.79 -1.47
CA ALA A 39 -3.34 -6.01 -2.49
C ALA A 39 -2.15 -5.23 -1.93
N VAL A 40 -2.27 -4.68 -0.72
CA VAL A 40 -1.14 -4.02 -0.04
C VAL A 40 0.00 -5.00 0.23
N ILE A 41 -0.29 -6.25 0.62
CA ILE A 41 0.75 -7.25 0.88
C ILE A 41 1.31 -7.85 -0.42
N GLY A 42 0.46 -8.07 -1.42
CA GLY A 42 0.82 -8.72 -2.68
C GLY A 42 1.62 -7.84 -3.64
N THR A 43 1.60 -6.53 -3.46
CA THR A 43 2.36 -5.58 -4.29
C THR A 43 3.71 -5.21 -3.67
N PRO A 44 4.73 -4.89 -4.49
CA PRO A 44 5.95 -4.25 -4.01
C PRO A 44 5.68 -3.00 -3.17
N VAL A 45 6.59 -2.64 -2.26
CA VAL A 45 6.39 -1.52 -1.31
C VAL A 45 6.37 -0.16 -2.00
N GLU A 46 7.10 -0.03 -3.09
CA GLU A 46 7.24 1.16 -3.92
C GLU A 46 6.06 1.34 -4.90
N GLN A 47 5.29 0.28 -5.17
CA GLN A 47 4.23 0.32 -6.17
C GLN A 47 2.98 0.98 -5.57
N PRO A 48 2.47 2.06 -6.17
CA PRO A 48 1.21 2.64 -5.76
C PRO A 48 0.02 1.78 -6.22
N LEU A 49 -1.04 1.83 -5.43
CA LEU A 49 -2.29 1.15 -5.69
C LEU A 49 -3.32 2.01 -6.42
N THR A 50 -3.05 3.30 -6.71
CA THR A 50 -3.97 4.12 -7.50
C THR A 50 -4.18 3.48 -8.88
N TYR A 51 -5.44 3.25 -9.28
CA TYR A 51 -5.87 2.49 -10.46
C TYR A 51 -5.53 1.00 -10.49
N PHE A 52 -5.16 0.42 -9.34
CA PHE A 52 -4.91 -1.02 -9.24
C PHE A 52 -6.22 -1.80 -9.14
N ALA A 53 -6.37 -2.84 -9.97
CA ALA A 53 -7.53 -3.73 -9.95
C ALA A 53 -7.46 -4.68 -8.74
N LEU A 54 -8.55 -4.76 -7.98
CA LEU A 54 -8.67 -5.66 -6.84
C LEU A 54 -9.38 -6.94 -7.23
N GLY A 55 -8.73 -8.07 -6.99
CA GLY A 55 -9.36 -9.39 -7.08
C GLY A 55 -10.24 -9.69 -5.87
N GLY A 56 -11.21 -10.60 -6.05
CA GLY A 56 -12.05 -11.15 -4.99
C GLY A 56 -13.38 -10.41 -4.76
N ILE A 57 -13.62 -9.29 -5.46
CA ILE A 57 -14.90 -8.57 -5.46
C ILE A 57 -15.34 -8.38 -6.90
N ASP A 58 -16.51 -8.93 -7.24
CA ASP A 58 -17.04 -8.87 -8.60
C ASP A 58 -17.81 -7.57 -8.87
N ARG A 59 -18.59 -7.10 -7.88
CA ARG A 59 -19.48 -5.94 -8.03
C ARG A 59 -19.45 -5.07 -6.79
N LEU A 60 -19.44 -3.75 -7.02
CA LEU A 60 -19.52 -2.75 -5.98
C LEU A 60 -20.89 -2.07 -6.02
N TYR A 61 -21.57 -2.04 -4.89
CA TYR A 61 -22.84 -1.33 -4.71
C TYR A 61 -22.65 -0.21 -3.68
N GLY A 62 -23.23 0.96 -3.92
CA GLY A 62 -23.07 2.12 -3.04
C GLY A 62 -21.73 2.84 -3.18
N SER A 63 -21.11 2.82 -4.36
CA SER A 63 -19.94 3.60 -4.72
C SER A 63 -20.24 4.53 -5.90
N THR A 64 -19.90 4.13 -7.13
CA THR A 64 -20.10 4.93 -8.36
C THR A 64 -21.57 5.15 -8.73
N ASP A 65 -22.45 4.29 -8.25
CA ASP A 65 -23.91 4.40 -8.38
C ASP A 65 -24.53 5.41 -7.40
N MET A 66 -23.88 5.70 -6.28
CA MET A 66 -24.41 6.57 -5.20
C MET A 66 -23.68 7.92 -5.11
N PHE A 67 -22.38 7.96 -5.39
CA PHE A 67 -21.55 9.15 -5.22
C PHE A 67 -21.16 9.77 -6.56
N SER A 68 -21.38 11.08 -6.69
CA SER A 68 -20.83 11.85 -7.80
C SER A 68 -19.31 11.96 -7.69
N GLU A 69 -18.65 12.30 -8.80
CA GLU A 69 -17.20 12.55 -8.80
C GLU A 69 -16.79 13.62 -7.78
N ALA A 70 -17.61 14.66 -7.60
CA ALA A 70 -17.40 15.70 -6.59
C ALA A 70 -17.43 15.12 -5.17
N ASN A 71 -18.38 14.23 -4.88
CA ASN A 71 -18.44 13.56 -3.57
C ASN A 71 -17.20 12.68 -3.35
N LEU A 72 -16.75 11.95 -4.38
CA LEU A 72 -15.55 11.11 -4.31
C LEU A 72 -14.27 11.95 -4.12
N ASN A 73 -14.20 13.15 -4.69
CA ASN A 73 -13.12 14.11 -4.43
C ASN A 73 -13.10 14.56 -2.97
N THR A 74 -14.25 14.97 -2.41
CA THR A 74 -14.36 15.35 -1.00
C THR A 74 -13.98 14.20 -0.06
N MET A 75 -14.38 12.96 -0.38
CA MET A 75 -13.99 11.77 0.40
C MET A 75 -12.49 11.49 0.33
N ALA A 76 -11.86 11.70 -0.83
CA ALA A 76 -10.41 11.56 -1.00
C ALA A 76 -9.65 12.68 -0.28
N GLU A 77 -10.19 13.89 -0.24
CA GLU A 77 -9.62 14.98 0.57
C GLU A 77 -9.55 14.60 2.05
N GLY A 78 -10.59 13.93 2.55
CA GLY A 78 -10.67 13.41 3.91
C GLY A 78 -9.82 12.18 4.24
N GLY A 79 -9.02 11.65 3.30
CA GLY A 79 -8.11 10.52 3.58
C GLY A 79 -8.78 9.14 3.54
N THR A 80 -9.74 8.95 2.63
CA THR A 80 -10.44 7.69 2.47
C THR A 80 -9.78 6.83 1.38
N PHE A 81 -9.65 5.53 1.63
CA PHE A 81 -9.31 4.55 0.61
C PHE A 81 -10.56 4.19 -0.21
N ILE A 82 -10.60 4.60 -1.49
CA ILE A 82 -11.82 4.54 -2.29
C ILE A 82 -11.71 3.45 -3.36
N LEU A 83 -12.73 2.61 -3.43
CA LEU A 83 -12.94 1.63 -4.50
C LEU A 83 -14.05 2.09 -5.43
N VAL A 84 -13.87 1.90 -6.73
CA VAL A 84 -14.84 2.24 -7.76
C VAL A 84 -14.91 1.17 -8.82
N GLN A 85 -15.98 1.21 -9.59
CA GLN A 85 -16.22 0.32 -10.72
C GLN A 85 -16.97 1.13 -11.79
N ASP A 86 -16.39 1.27 -12.98
CA ASP A 86 -16.96 2.13 -14.03
C ASP A 86 -18.20 1.51 -14.70
N SER A 87 -18.30 0.18 -14.70
CA SER A 87 -19.45 -0.56 -15.22
C SER A 87 -19.67 -1.83 -14.40
N ILE A 88 -20.91 -2.33 -14.33
CA ILE A 88 -21.26 -3.48 -13.46
C ILE A 88 -20.48 -4.78 -13.76
N ASN A 89 -19.93 -4.91 -14.97
CA ASN A 89 -19.11 -6.05 -15.39
C ASN A 89 -17.62 -5.70 -15.53
N GLY A 90 -17.22 -4.47 -15.19
CA GLY A 90 -15.82 -4.03 -15.22
C GLY A 90 -15.07 -4.47 -13.95
N PRO A 91 -13.73 -4.46 -13.95
CA PRO A 91 -12.97 -4.76 -12.75
C PRO A 91 -13.19 -3.67 -11.68
N VAL A 92 -13.32 -4.09 -10.41
CA VAL A 92 -13.25 -3.15 -9.27
C VAL A 92 -11.81 -2.71 -9.11
N TYR A 93 -11.58 -1.40 -9.01
CA TYR A 93 -10.25 -0.85 -8.87
C TYR A 93 -10.19 0.23 -7.79
N VAL A 94 -8.98 0.50 -7.30
CA VAL A 94 -8.72 1.55 -6.32
C VAL A 94 -8.68 2.89 -7.04
N ARG A 95 -9.60 3.80 -6.70
CA ARG A 95 -9.58 5.16 -7.24
C ARG A 95 -8.41 5.96 -6.70
N HIS A 96 -8.22 5.93 -5.37
CA HIS A 96 -7.15 6.65 -4.70
C HIS A 96 -6.76 5.90 -3.41
N GLN A 97 -5.47 5.64 -3.26
CA GLN A 97 -4.89 4.91 -2.12
C GLN A 97 -4.44 5.85 -1.00
N LEU A 98 -5.37 6.25 -0.15
CA LEU A 98 -5.10 7.21 0.91
C LEU A 98 -5.15 6.58 2.31
N SER A 99 -4.32 7.12 3.19
CA SER A 99 -4.36 6.94 4.63
C SER A 99 -5.30 7.98 5.26
N THR A 100 -5.72 7.71 6.48
CA THR A 100 -6.58 8.60 7.28
C THR A 100 -5.84 9.84 7.79
N ASP A 101 -4.50 9.84 7.77
CA ASP A 101 -3.69 11.00 8.13
C ASP A 101 -3.44 11.87 6.89
N VAL A 102 -4.13 13.01 6.82
CA VAL A 102 -4.05 13.96 5.71
C VAL A 102 -3.16 15.17 6.02
N SER A 103 -2.40 15.15 7.13
CA SER A 103 -1.57 16.28 7.56
C SER A 103 -0.48 16.68 6.57
N THR A 104 0.07 15.69 5.87
CA THR A 104 1.18 15.82 4.91
C THR A 104 0.98 14.81 3.79
N ILE A 105 1.46 15.12 2.59
CA ILE A 105 1.32 14.22 1.42
C ILE A 105 2.01 12.87 1.70
N GLU A 106 3.15 12.92 2.39
CA GLU A 106 3.96 11.77 2.76
C GLU A 106 3.24 10.81 3.72
N ARG A 107 2.36 11.33 4.57
CA ARG A 107 1.51 10.52 5.47
C ARG A 107 0.20 10.11 4.81
N LYS A 108 -0.28 10.95 3.89
CA LYS A 108 -1.54 10.75 3.17
C LYS A 108 -1.47 9.60 2.18
N GLU A 109 -0.38 9.47 1.42
CA GLU A 109 -0.24 8.43 0.41
C GLU A 109 0.21 7.09 1.03
N LEU A 110 -0.61 6.04 0.86
CA LEU A 110 -0.34 4.72 1.43
C LEU A 110 0.97 4.10 0.92
N SER A 111 1.31 4.31 -0.36
CA SER A 111 2.57 3.81 -0.91
C SER A 111 3.80 4.47 -0.30
N ILE A 112 3.69 5.73 0.16
CA ILE A 112 4.80 6.43 0.81
C ILE A 112 4.99 5.89 2.22
N THR A 113 3.92 5.78 3.00
CA THR A 113 3.99 5.22 4.36
C THR A 113 4.49 3.78 4.36
N LYS A 114 4.07 2.96 3.38
CA LYS A 114 4.57 1.60 3.17
C LYS A 114 6.09 1.55 2.93
N GLN A 115 6.63 2.44 2.11
CA GLN A 115 8.08 2.54 1.88
C GLN A 115 8.84 2.92 3.16
N VAL A 116 8.36 3.93 3.89
CA VAL A 116 8.97 4.40 5.14
C VAL A 116 8.96 3.30 6.20
N ASP A 117 7.82 2.63 6.39
CA ASP A 117 7.67 1.57 7.38
C ASP A 117 8.52 0.35 7.05
N TYR A 118 8.60 -0.02 5.78
CA TYR A 118 9.45 -1.12 5.33
C TYR A 118 10.91 -0.82 5.62
N ALA A 119 11.41 0.34 5.21
CA ALA A 119 12.79 0.76 5.45
C ALA A 119 13.11 0.81 6.95
N ALA A 120 12.22 1.40 7.77
CA ALA A 120 12.40 1.48 9.21
C ALA A 120 12.44 0.09 9.88
N LYS A 121 11.54 -0.83 9.49
CA LYS A 121 11.54 -2.21 10.00
C LYS A 121 12.78 -2.98 9.55
N TYR A 122 13.22 -2.81 8.30
CA TYR A 122 14.39 -3.48 7.75
C TYR A 122 15.70 -3.03 8.43
N MET A 123 15.88 -1.72 8.60
CA MET A 123 17.03 -1.15 9.32
C MET A 123 17.02 -1.59 10.79
N ARG A 124 15.88 -1.52 11.48
CA ARG A 124 15.76 -1.98 12.88
C ARG A 124 16.11 -3.46 13.00
N LYS A 125 15.54 -4.33 12.16
CA LYS A 125 15.82 -5.77 12.16
C LYS A 125 17.30 -6.06 11.97
N THR A 126 17.98 -5.28 11.11
CA THR A 126 19.42 -5.42 10.89
C THR A 126 20.24 -5.06 12.13
N LEU A 127 19.80 -4.07 12.91
CA LEU A 127 20.50 -3.62 14.12
C LEU A 127 20.15 -4.43 15.37
N THR A 128 18.96 -5.03 15.46
CA THR A 128 18.52 -5.82 16.62
C THR A 128 19.49 -6.95 16.97
N LYS A 129 20.22 -7.50 16.00
CA LYS A 129 21.23 -8.55 16.24
C LYS A 129 22.40 -8.10 17.13
N TYR A 130 22.63 -6.79 17.26
CA TYR A 130 23.71 -6.23 18.07
C TYR A 130 23.26 -5.89 19.50
N ALA A 131 21.97 -5.64 19.72
CA ALA A 131 21.43 -5.27 21.02
C ALA A 131 21.72 -6.34 22.07
N GLY A 132 22.30 -5.96 23.21
CA GLY A 132 22.64 -6.85 24.32
C GLY A 132 23.83 -7.79 24.09
N LYS A 133 24.49 -7.74 22.92
CA LYS A 133 25.66 -8.59 22.60
C LYS A 133 26.97 -7.82 22.47
N TYR A 134 26.89 -6.50 22.29
CA TYR A 134 28.03 -5.64 22.05
C TYR A 134 28.06 -4.50 23.07
N ASN A 135 29.26 -4.10 23.47
CA ASN A 135 29.47 -2.90 24.27
C ASN A 135 29.55 -1.67 23.37
N ILE A 136 28.99 -0.55 23.83
CA ILE A 136 29.04 0.71 23.09
C ILE A 136 30.47 1.25 23.15
N THR A 137 31.14 1.22 22.01
CA THR A 137 32.50 1.73 21.81
C THR A 137 32.54 2.56 20.52
N PRO A 138 33.54 3.43 20.32
CA PRO A 138 33.69 4.15 19.06
C PRO A 138 33.76 3.23 17.82
N ASN A 139 34.37 2.04 17.99
CA ASN A 139 34.41 1.03 16.92
C ASN A 139 33.04 0.41 16.65
N PHE A 140 32.24 0.17 17.69
CA PHE A 140 30.86 -0.28 17.54
C PHE A 140 29.99 0.76 16.82
N ILE A 141 30.13 2.06 17.15
CA ILE A 141 29.40 3.13 16.46
C ILE A 141 29.78 3.16 14.96
N LYS A 142 31.07 3.06 14.62
CA LYS A 142 31.52 2.96 13.22
C LYS A 142 30.93 1.74 12.51
N LEU A 143 30.85 0.59 13.19
CA LEU A 143 30.24 -0.62 12.66
C LEU A 143 28.74 -0.41 12.37
N VAL A 144 28.00 0.20 13.30
CA VAL A 144 26.57 0.52 13.11
C VAL A 144 26.38 1.45 11.92
N THR A 145 27.17 2.52 11.83
CA THR A 145 27.13 3.45 10.69
C THR A 145 27.41 2.74 9.36
N ALA A 146 28.43 1.88 9.31
CA ALA A 146 28.76 1.12 8.11
C ALA A 146 27.62 0.17 7.70
N ASN A 147 26.99 -0.52 8.66
CA ASN A 147 25.83 -1.38 8.41
C ASN A 147 24.63 -0.58 7.90
N LEU A 148 24.32 0.56 8.52
CA LEU A 148 23.20 1.41 8.09
C LEU A 148 23.41 1.96 6.68
N ASN A 149 24.62 2.39 6.34
CA ASN A 149 24.96 2.80 4.97
C ASN A 149 24.82 1.65 3.97
N GLY A 150 25.29 0.45 4.34
CA GLY A 150 25.14 -0.75 3.50
C GLY A 150 23.66 -1.08 3.22
N VAL A 151 22.84 -1.12 4.27
CA VAL A 151 21.39 -1.35 4.14
C VAL A 151 20.70 -0.23 3.36
N GLY A 152 21.10 1.02 3.58
CA GLY A 152 20.57 2.16 2.82
C GLY A 152 20.84 2.02 1.32
N ASN A 153 22.06 1.65 0.95
CA ASN A 153 22.45 1.43 -0.44
C ASN A 153 21.70 0.25 -1.07
N GLU A 154 21.48 -0.83 -0.31
CA GLU A 154 20.69 -1.98 -0.75
C GLU A 154 19.23 -1.59 -1.05
N LEU A 155 18.58 -0.84 -0.15
CA LEU A 155 17.20 -0.36 -0.35
C LEU A 155 17.05 0.55 -1.57
N VAL A 156 18.09 1.33 -1.90
CA VAL A 156 18.12 2.17 -3.11
C VAL A 156 18.36 1.32 -4.35
N ALA A 157 19.29 0.36 -4.30
CA ALA A 157 19.60 -0.55 -5.40
C ALA A 157 18.40 -1.42 -5.79
N ASP A 158 17.65 -1.92 -4.79
CA ASP A 158 16.42 -2.69 -4.97
C ASP A 158 15.23 -1.81 -5.41
N GLY A 159 15.43 -0.50 -5.53
CA GLY A 159 14.42 0.45 -5.97
C GLY A 159 13.30 0.67 -4.94
N LYS A 160 13.50 0.34 -3.67
CA LYS A 160 12.48 0.53 -2.62
C LYS A 160 12.40 1.97 -2.15
N LEU A 161 13.51 2.69 -2.19
CA LEU A 161 13.62 4.12 -1.90
C LEU A 161 14.33 4.84 -3.05
N ALA A 162 14.23 6.18 -3.08
CA ALA A 162 14.96 7.00 -4.03
C ALA A 162 16.38 7.32 -3.53
N ALA A 163 16.53 7.62 -2.24
CA ALA A 163 17.82 7.86 -1.61
C ALA A 163 17.75 7.59 -0.10
N VAL A 164 18.89 7.30 0.51
CA VAL A 164 19.07 7.14 1.96
C VAL A 164 20.36 7.81 2.37
N LYS A 165 20.34 8.58 3.46
CA LYS A 165 21.52 9.22 4.03
C LYS A 165 21.53 9.07 5.55
N VAL A 166 22.57 8.43 6.09
CA VAL A 166 22.78 8.39 7.54
C VAL A 166 23.37 9.74 7.97
N LEU A 167 22.63 10.50 8.78
CA LEU A 167 23.03 11.83 9.26
C LEU A 167 24.00 11.71 10.43
N SER A 168 23.64 10.93 11.43
CA SER A 168 24.43 10.79 12.65
C SER A 168 24.17 9.43 13.33
N VAL A 169 25.19 8.90 13.98
CA VAL A 169 25.07 7.74 14.89
C VAL A 169 25.89 8.05 16.12
N TYR A 170 25.24 8.08 17.29
CA TYR A 170 25.86 8.49 18.55
C TYR A 170 25.28 7.73 19.74
N GLN A 171 26.04 7.67 20.82
CA GLN A 171 25.55 7.18 22.12
C GLN A 171 24.69 8.27 22.76
N ASP A 172 23.52 7.88 23.27
CA ASP A 172 22.61 8.79 23.94
C ASP A 172 23.22 9.31 25.25
N SER A 173 23.16 10.63 25.46
CA SER A 173 23.68 11.29 26.65
C SER A 173 22.78 11.11 27.88
N ILE A 174 21.48 10.87 27.67
CA ILE A 174 20.50 10.66 28.74
C ILE A 174 20.44 9.18 29.13
N SER A 175 20.54 8.29 28.14
CA SER A 175 20.50 6.84 28.32
C SER A 175 21.78 6.21 27.79
N PRO A 176 22.85 6.09 28.61
CA PRO A 176 24.16 5.64 28.14
C PRO A 176 24.18 4.22 27.57
N ASP A 177 23.14 3.42 27.79
CA ASP A 177 22.95 2.08 27.22
C ASP A 177 22.36 2.09 25.80
N THR A 178 22.06 3.27 25.25
CA THR A 178 21.33 3.42 23.99
C THR A 178 22.20 4.08 22.91
N VAL A 179 22.14 3.53 21.70
CA VAL A 179 22.70 4.15 20.49
C VAL A 179 21.56 4.72 19.64
N ARG A 180 21.63 6.01 19.33
CA ARG A 180 20.71 6.69 18.43
C ARG A 180 21.32 6.82 17.04
N ALA A 181 20.49 6.63 16.03
CA ALA A 181 20.84 6.84 14.64
C ALA A 181 19.79 7.73 14.00
N GLU A 182 20.23 8.78 13.31
CA GLU A 182 19.40 9.67 12.52
C GLU A 182 19.64 9.35 11.05
N VAL A 183 18.58 9.00 10.35
CA VAL A 183 18.62 8.61 8.94
C VAL A 183 17.59 9.44 8.19
N GLU A 184 18.06 10.14 7.18
CA GLU A 184 17.24 10.83 6.20
C GLU A 184 16.93 9.88 5.05
N ILE A 185 15.67 9.82 4.66
CA ILE A 185 15.19 8.97 3.56
C ILE A 185 14.44 9.80 2.54
N THR A 186 14.63 9.47 1.27
CA THR A 186 13.89 10.05 0.15
C THR A 186 13.00 8.98 -0.47
N VAL A 187 11.70 9.22 -0.44
CA VAL A 187 10.65 8.31 -0.90
C VAL A 187 10.29 8.56 -2.36
N LYS A 188 9.71 7.55 -3.02
CA LYS A 188 9.13 7.70 -4.36
C LYS A 188 7.68 8.16 -4.27
N TYR A 189 7.36 9.25 -4.96
CA TYR A 189 6.00 9.80 -4.99
C TYR A 189 5.16 9.14 -6.11
N PRO A 190 3.90 8.81 -5.85
CA PRO A 190 2.99 8.31 -6.88
C PRO A 190 2.57 9.43 -7.84
N ALA A 191 2.49 9.11 -9.13
CA ALA A 191 2.01 10.02 -10.17
C ALA A 191 0.47 10.01 -10.25
N ASN A 192 -0.20 10.58 -9.24
CA ASN A 192 -1.67 10.55 -9.18
C ASN A 192 -2.36 11.43 -10.25
N TYR A 193 -1.71 12.52 -10.68
CA TYR A 193 -2.24 13.44 -11.69
C TYR A 193 -1.19 13.76 -12.75
N ILE A 194 -1.55 13.62 -14.02
CA ILE A 194 -0.73 14.03 -15.16
C ILE A 194 -1.52 15.09 -15.93
N LYS A 195 -1.01 16.33 -15.96
CA LYS A 195 -1.64 17.45 -16.67
C LYS A 195 -0.86 17.75 -17.93
N ILE A 196 -1.50 17.62 -19.09
CA ILE A 196 -0.92 17.91 -20.40
C ILE A 196 -1.57 19.17 -20.95
N ARG A 197 -0.75 20.15 -21.35
CA ARG A 197 -1.20 21.35 -22.05
C ARG A 197 -0.76 21.26 -23.51
N LEU A 198 -1.72 21.16 -24.42
CA LEU A 198 -1.46 21.24 -25.86
C LEU A 198 -1.44 22.71 -26.27
N VAL A 199 -0.41 23.10 -27.01
CA VAL A 199 -0.25 24.45 -27.58
C VAL A 199 -0.09 24.27 -29.08
N VAL A 200 -0.80 25.08 -29.85
CA VAL A 200 -0.72 25.14 -31.32
C VAL A 200 0.12 26.35 -31.70
#